data_AF-A0A5C2CZP5-F1
#
_entry.id   AF-A0A5C2CZP5-F1
#
_cell.length_a   1.000
_cell.length_b   1.000
_cell.length_c   1.000
_cell.angle_alpha   90.00
_cell.angle_beta   90.00
_cell.angle_gamma   90.00
#
_symmetry.space_group_name_H-M   'P 1'
#
loop_
_entity.id
_entity.type
_entity.pdbx_description
1 polymer ?
#
loop_
_entity_poly.entity_id
_entity_poly.type
_entity_poly.pdbx_seq_one_letter_code
_entity_poly.pdbx_strand_id
1 'polypeptide(L)'
;MKQRTEIAAAIAAHVLFATAICIAPVAAAAQAPSCATGVVTARVGPVCGTVEATGSGKQAWAFRGIPFAESTAGEKRWTPPVPKARWIQTFAAVRYGAICPQTPHAPPQQQAATPAPPTKAQAARA
;
A
#
# COMPACT_ATOMS: atom_id res chain seq x y z
N MET A 1 46.26 46.46 -30.49
CA MET A 1 44.82 46.55 -30.16
C MET A 1 43.95 45.44 -30.76
N LYS A 2 44.44 44.59 -31.68
CA LYS A 2 43.62 43.58 -32.38
C LYS A 2 43.51 42.21 -31.68
N GLN A 3 44.19 42.02 -30.54
CA GLN A 3 44.34 40.71 -29.89
C GLN A 3 43.57 40.57 -28.56
N ARG A 4 42.98 41.66 -28.06
CA ARG A 4 42.20 41.66 -26.79
C ARG A 4 40.72 41.29 -27.00
N THR A 5 40.22 41.40 -28.24
CA THR A 5 38.81 41.16 -28.57
C THR A 5 38.48 39.68 -28.80
N GLU A 6 39.47 38.89 -29.25
CA GLU A 6 39.31 37.45 -29.55
C GLU A 6 39.16 36.60 -28.27
N ILE A 7 39.84 36.97 -27.19
CA ILE A 7 39.82 36.21 -25.92
C ILE A 7 38.45 36.36 -25.20
N ALA A 8 37.79 37.51 -25.36
CA ALA A 8 36.47 37.75 -24.77
C ALA A 8 35.36 36.88 -25.39
N ALA A 9 35.48 36.56 -26.69
CA ALA A 9 34.50 35.72 -27.39
C ALA A 9 34.65 34.23 -27.04
N ALA A 10 35.88 33.74 -26.83
CA ALA A 10 36.14 32.34 -26.48
C ALA A 10 35.64 31.97 -25.07
N ILE A 11 35.72 32.90 -24.11
CA ILE A 11 35.26 32.68 -22.73
C ILE A 11 33.72 32.69 -22.65
N ALA A 12 33.05 33.56 -23.42
CA ALA A 12 31.59 33.61 -23.48
C ALA A 12 30.98 32.31 -24.05
N ALA A 13 31.65 31.68 -25.01
CA ALA A 13 31.19 30.42 -25.61
C ALA A 13 31.29 29.21 -24.65
N HIS A 14 32.24 29.20 -23.72
CA HIS A 14 32.39 28.11 -22.74
C HIS A 14 31.41 28.24 -21.55
N VAL A 15 31.03 29.46 -21.19
CA VAL A 15 30.03 29.71 -20.14
C VAL A 15 28.61 29.34 -20.61
N LEU A 16 28.35 29.39 -21.92
CA LEU A 16 27.08 28.96 -22.52
C LEU A 16 27.00 27.44 -22.78
N PHE A 17 28.12 26.71 -22.87
CA PHE A 17 28.12 25.27 -23.14
C PHE A 17 28.17 24.40 -21.87
N ALA A 18 28.59 24.94 -20.73
CA ALA A 18 28.76 24.19 -19.48
C ALA A 18 27.50 24.10 -18.59
N THR A 19 26.41 24.81 -18.93
CA THR A 19 25.17 24.80 -18.13
C THR A 19 24.05 23.93 -18.71
N ALA A 20 24.28 23.31 -19.88
CA ALA A 20 23.34 22.39 -20.51
C ALA A 20 23.58 20.90 -20.13
N ILE A 21 24.21 20.64 -18.98
CA ILE A 21 24.21 19.30 -18.38
C ILE A 21 22.82 19.08 -17.77
N CYS A 22 21.91 18.67 -18.65
CA CYS A 22 20.71 17.88 -18.43
C CYS A 22 20.39 17.58 -16.96
N ILE A 23 19.60 18.46 -16.34
CA ILE A 23 18.80 18.07 -15.18
C ILE A 23 17.67 17.20 -15.73
N ALA A 24 17.97 15.93 -16.00
CA ALA A 24 16.94 14.94 -16.24
C ALA A 24 16.23 14.69 -14.89
N PRO A 25 14.89 14.75 -14.84
CA PRO A 25 14.19 14.31 -13.64
C PRO A 25 14.47 12.82 -13.49
N VAL A 26 15.17 12.45 -12.42
CA VAL A 26 15.18 11.06 -11.95
C VAL A 26 13.75 10.76 -11.53
N ALA A 27 12.95 10.22 -12.44
CA ALA A 27 11.69 9.62 -12.12
C ALA A 27 12.01 8.45 -11.19
N ALA A 28 11.85 8.64 -9.89
CA ALA A 28 11.87 7.55 -8.93
C ALA A 28 10.70 6.63 -9.27
N ALA A 29 10.97 5.61 -10.08
CA ALA A 29 10.02 4.53 -10.29
C ALA A 29 9.75 3.94 -8.91
N ALA A 30 8.56 4.14 -8.38
CA ALA A 30 8.15 3.44 -7.17
C ALA A 30 8.28 1.95 -7.46
N GLN A 31 9.26 1.27 -6.85
CA GLN A 31 9.40 -0.16 -7.02
C GLN A 31 8.10 -0.78 -6.50
N ALA A 32 7.31 -1.34 -7.41
CA ALA A 32 6.20 -2.19 -7.02
C ALA A 32 6.77 -3.27 -6.11
N PRO A 33 6.17 -3.52 -4.93
CA PRO A 33 6.68 -4.53 -4.00
C PRO A 33 6.91 -5.83 -4.76
N SER A 34 8.19 -6.16 -4.94
CA SER A 34 8.61 -7.17 -5.89
C SER A 34 8.28 -8.55 -5.32
N CYS A 35 7.64 -9.38 -6.14
CA CYS A 35 7.39 -10.78 -5.86
C CYS A 35 8.71 -11.47 -5.45
N ALA A 36 8.88 -11.80 -4.17
CA ALA A 36 10.12 -12.41 -3.65
C ALA A 36 10.02 -13.94 -3.49
N THR A 37 8.80 -14.49 -3.47
CA THR A 37 8.56 -15.93 -3.32
C THR A 37 8.58 -16.70 -4.65
N GLY A 38 8.67 -16.01 -5.78
CA GLY A 38 8.26 -16.56 -7.08
C GLY A 38 6.74 -16.76 -7.18
N VAL A 39 6.29 -17.33 -8.30
CA VAL A 39 4.86 -17.60 -8.55
C VAL A 39 4.46 -18.96 -7.97
N VAL A 40 3.39 -18.97 -7.17
CA VAL A 40 2.78 -20.14 -6.57
C VAL A 40 1.35 -20.28 -7.09
N THR A 41 0.92 -21.51 -7.38
CA THR A 41 -0.44 -21.77 -7.86
C THR A 41 -1.41 -21.89 -6.69
N ALA A 42 -2.37 -20.96 -6.58
CA ALA A 42 -3.50 -21.07 -5.67
C ALA A 42 -4.76 -21.55 -6.42
N ARG A 43 -5.80 -21.95 -5.68
CA ARG A 43 -7.10 -22.40 -6.28
C ARG A 43 -7.74 -21.34 -7.19
N VAL A 44 -7.51 -20.07 -6.87
CA VAL A 44 -8.07 -18.90 -7.56
C VAL A 44 -7.17 -18.37 -8.69
N GLY A 45 -5.95 -18.90 -8.83
CA GLY A 45 -4.99 -18.48 -9.86
C GLY A 45 -3.56 -18.35 -9.33
N PRO A 46 -2.61 -17.92 -10.17
CA PRO A 46 -1.23 -17.69 -9.76
C PRO A 46 -1.11 -16.51 -8.79
N VAL A 47 -0.29 -16.66 -7.75
CA VAL A 47 0.00 -15.63 -6.74
C VAL A 47 1.49 -15.52 -6.47
N CYS A 48 1.96 -14.35 -6.04
CA CYS A 48 3.31 -14.17 -5.50
C CYS A 48 3.25 -13.37 -4.20
N GLY A 49 4.23 -13.53 -3.30
CA GLY A 49 4.29 -12.86 -2.00
C GLY A 49 5.67 -12.26 -1.70
N THR A 50 5.88 -11.93 -0.43
CA THR A 50 7.16 -11.44 0.11
C THR A 50 7.87 -12.51 0.94
N VAL A 51 9.15 -12.29 1.24
CA VAL A 51 9.91 -13.07 2.23
C VAL A 51 10.21 -12.16 3.41
N GLU A 52 9.84 -12.58 4.62
CA GLU A 52 9.89 -11.74 5.82
C GLU A 52 10.51 -12.47 7.01
N ALA A 53 11.22 -11.71 7.84
CA ALA A 53 11.75 -12.20 9.10
C ALA A 53 10.61 -12.33 10.13
N THR A 54 10.51 -13.50 10.77
CA THR A 54 9.65 -13.72 11.91
C THR A 54 10.28 -13.13 13.17
N GLY A 55 9.50 -12.97 14.25
CA GLY A 55 10.03 -12.54 15.55
C GLY A 55 11.14 -13.45 16.13
N SER A 56 11.29 -14.67 15.61
CA SER A 56 12.37 -15.59 15.97
C SER A 56 13.60 -15.49 15.06
N GLY A 57 13.66 -14.52 14.14
CA GLY A 57 14.75 -14.37 13.17
C GLY A 57 14.76 -15.39 12.02
N LYS A 58 13.71 -16.20 11.87
CA LYS A 58 13.57 -17.13 10.72
C LYS A 58 12.92 -16.40 9.55
N GLN A 59 13.16 -16.86 8.32
CA GLN A 59 12.46 -16.33 7.15
C GLN A 59 11.16 -17.11 6.90
N ALA A 60 10.09 -16.40 6.57
CA ALA A 60 8.80 -16.95 6.19
C ALA A 60 8.31 -16.30 4.89
N TRP A 61 7.58 -17.06 4.08
CA TRP A 61 6.89 -16.52 2.91
C TRP A 61 5.55 -15.94 3.35
N ALA A 62 5.29 -14.69 2.99
CA ALA A 62 4.07 -13.98 3.35
C ALA A 62 3.25 -13.66 2.10
N PHE A 63 2.03 -14.19 2.05
CA PHE A 63 1.04 -13.93 1.01
C PHE A 63 -0.16 -13.23 1.64
N ARG A 64 -0.40 -11.98 1.26
CA ARG A 64 -1.41 -11.09 1.86
C ARG A 64 -2.43 -10.61 0.85
N GLY A 65 -3.66 -10.43 1.31
CA GLY A 65 -4.71 -9.80 0.52
C GLY A 65 -5.27 -10.64 -0.62
N ILE A 66 -4.98 -11.95 -0.68
CA ILE A 66 -5.56 -12.84 -1.69
C ILE A 66 -7.08 -12.90 -1.49
N PRO A 67 -7.91 -12.43 -2.45
CA PRO A 67 -9.35 -12.48 -2.31
C PRO A 67 -9.86 -13.92 -2.44
N PHE A 68 -10.71 -14.35 -1.51
CA PHE A 68 -11.34 -15.67 -1.53
C PHE A 68 -12.79 -15.64 -2.07
N ALA A 69 -13.42 -14.47 -2.04
CA ALA A 69 -14.79 -14.25 -2.48
C ALA A 69 -14.89 -13.01 -3.38
N GLU A 70 -15.98 -12.90 -4.14
CA GLU A 70 -16.39 -11.67 -4.80
C GLU A 70 -16.81 -10.60 -3.79
N SER A 71 -16.90 -9.35 -4.27
CA SER A 71 -17.34 -8.23 -3.44
C SER A 71 -18.70 -8.50 -2.78
N THR A 72 -18.79 -8.22 -1.49
CA THR A 72 -20.01 -8.32 -0.68
C THR A 72 -20.76 -6.98 -0.60
N ALA A 73 -20.33 -5.97 -1.36
CA ALA A 73 -20.98 -4.67 -1.40
C ALA A 73 -22.25 -4.67 -2.27
N GLY A 74 -23.04 -3.60 -2.17
CA GLY A 74 -24.25 -3.40 -2.99
C GLY A 74 -25.35 -4.43 -2.68
N GLU A 75 -25.97 -4.97 -3.73
CA GLU A 75 -27.05 -5.95 -3.64
C GLU A 75 -26.64 -7.27 -2.98
N LYS A 76 -25.35 -7.60 -2.96
CA LYS A 76 -24.80 -8.80 -2.32
C LYS A 76 -24.64 -8.65 -0.80
N ARG A 77 -24.90 -7.44 -0.27
CA ARG A 77 -24.84 -7.21 1.17
C ARG A 77 -25.85 -8.11 1.87
N TRP A 78 -25.44 -8.76 2.95
CA TRP A 78 -26.26 -9.69 3.75
C TRP A 78 -26.61 -11.02 3.06
N THR A 79 -25.92 -11.36 1.97
CA THR A 79 -26.04 -12.67 1.33
C THR A 79 -24.78 -13.52 1.57
N PRO A 80 -24.85 -14.85 1.39
CA PRO A 80 -23.65 -15.70 1.45
C PRO A 80 -22.56 -15.25 0.47
N PRO A 81 -21.27 -15.40 0.83
CA PRO A 81 -20.18 -15.00 -0.04
C PRO A 81 -20.16 -15.86 -1.31
N VAL A 82 -20.03 -15.21 -2.47
CA VAL A 82 -19.81 -15.88 -3.75
C VAL A 82 -18.32 -16.14 -3.93
N PRO A 83 -17.85 -17.36 -4.25
CA PRO A 83 -16.44 -17.64 -4.48
C PRO A 83 -15.83 -16.73 -5.55
N LYS A 84 -14.56 -16.33 -5.35
CA LYS A 84 -13.87 -15.44 -6.29
C LYS A 84 -13.64 -16.13 -7.64
N ALA A 85 -13.93 -15.43 -8.73
CA ALA A 85 -13.59 -15.89 -10.07
C ALA A 85 -12.08 -16.09 -10.21
N ARG A 86 -11.69 -17.15 -10.93
CA ARG A 86 -10.27 -17.42 -11.19
C ARG A 86 -9.66 -16.32 -12.03
N TRP A 87 -8.40 -16.00 -11.77
CA TRP A 87 -7.59 -15.10 -12.60
C TRP A 87 -6.45 -15.86 -13.29
N ILE A 88 -6.00 -15.31 -14.41
CA ILE A 88 -4.91 -15.86 -15.22
C ILE A 88 -3.57 -15.17 -14.92
N GLN A 89 -3.60 -13.87 -14.65
CA GLN A 89 -2.41 -13.07 -14.36
C GLN A 89 -1.97 -13.22 -12.91
N THR A 90 -0.66 -13.26 -12.64
CA THR A 90 -0.15 -13.38 -11.27
C THR A 90 -0.66 -12.24 -10.38
N PHE A 91 -1.34 -12.60 -9.29
CA PHE A 91 -1.76 -11.65 -8.28
C PHE A 91 -0.63 -11.39 -7.27
N ALA A 92 -0.25 -10.12 -7.13
CA ALA A 92 0.76 -9.69 -6.18
C ALA A 92 0.19 -9.62 -4.75
N ALA A 93 0.30 -10.71 -4.02
CA ALA A 93 -0.15 -10.87 -2.64
C ALA A 93 0.85 -10.28 -1.63
N VAL A 94 1.24 -9.02 -1.84
CA VAL A 94 2.33 -8.36 -1.09
C VAL A 94 1.81 -7.35 -0.06
N ARG A 95 0.51 -7.03 -0.08
CA ARG A 95 -0.15 -6.05 0.77
C ARG A 95 -1.44 -6.60 1.38
N TYR A 96 -1.79 -6.12 2.57
CA TYR A 96 -3.10 -6.40 3.17
C TYR A 96 -4.22 -5.71 2.37
N GLY A 97 -5.39 -6.35 2.33
CA GLY A 97 -6.62 -5.74 1.85
C GLY A 97 -7.23 -4.79 2.90
N ALA A 98 -8.32 -4.12 2.52
CA ALA A 98 -9.09 -3.33 3.46
C ALA A 98 -9.68 -4.21 4.57
N ILE A 99 -9.66 -3.72 5.82
CA ILE A 99 -10.39 -4.35 6.91
C ILE A 99 -11.90 -4.19 6.70
N CYS A 100 -12.68 -5.09 7.29
CA CYS A 100 -14.13 -4.98 7.27
C CYS A 100 -14.58 -3.68 7.96
N PRO A 101 -15.78 -3.14 7.62
CA PRO A 101 -16.37 -2.03 8.38
C PRO A 101 -16.60 -2.43 9.84
N GLN A 102 -15.95 -1.74 10.76
CA GLN A 102 -16.07 -1.93 12.21
C GLN A 102 -15.77 -0.60 12.90
N THR A 103 -16.38 -0.36 14.06
CA THR A 103 -15.98 0.75 14.92
C THR A 103 -14.61 0.44 15.53
N PRO A 104 -13.68 1.42 15.59
CA PRO A 104 -12.40 1.21 16.24
C PRO A 104 -12.60 0.71 17.67
N HIS A 105 -11.89 -0.35 18.05
CA HIS A 105 -11.85 -0.77 19.45
C HIS A 105 -11.05 0.25 20.25
N ALA A 106 -11.74 1.07 21.04
CA ALA A 106 -11.08 1.99 21.96
C ALA A 106 -10.31 1.18 23.02
N PRO A 107 -9.02 1.49 23.29
CA PRO A 107 -8.30 0.86 24.38
C PRO A 107 -9.06 1.06 25.71
N PRO A 108 -8.89 0.17 26.72
CA PRO A 108 -9.66 0.20 27.97
C PRO A 108 -9.65 1.55 28.72
N GLN A 109 -8.71 2.44 28.41
CA GLN A 109 -8.57 3.77 29.01
C GLN A 109 -9.42 4.86 28.31
N GLN A 110 -9.98 4.60 27.13
CA GLN A 110 -10.85 5.52 26.39
C GLN A 110 -12.35 5.17 26.47
N GLN A 111 -12.72 4.14 27.24
CA GLN A 111 -14.11 3.83 27.60
C GLN A 111 -14.57 4.54 28.88
N ALA A 112 -13.77 5.49 29.39
CA ALA A 112 -14.16 6.29 30.53
C ALA A 112 -15.20 7.35 30.10
N ALA A 113 -16.38 7.24 30.72
CA ALA A 113 -17.45 8.23 30.82
C ALA A 113 -18.58 8.26 29.77
N THR A 114 -19.04 7.12 29.25
CA THR A 114 -20.49 6.99 29.05
C THR A 114 -21.11 6.52 30.37
N PRO A 115 -21.99 7.31 31.03
CA PRO A 115 -22.71 6.82 32.20
C PRO A 115 -23.50 5.59 31.78
N ALA A 116 -23.42 4.53 32.59
CA ALA A 116 -24.18 3.32 32.36
C ALA A 116 -25.66 3.66 32.18
N PRO A 117 -26.38 3.00 31.25
CA PRO A 117 -27.83 3.18 31.15
C PRO A 117 -28.47 2.89 32.52
N PRO A 118 -29.51 3.66 32.94
CA PRO A 118 -30.14 3.46 34.23
C PRO A 118 -30.66 2.03 34.34
N THR A 119 -30.45 1.43 35.49
CA THR A 119 -31.00 0.11 35.78
C THR A 119 -32.53 0.16 35.77
N LYS A 120 -33.20 -0.97 35.49
CA LYS A 120 -34.66 -1.06 35.51
C LYS A 120 -35.28 -0.56 36.83
N ALA A 121 -34.56 -0.69 37.94
CA ALA A 121 -34.97 -0.17 39.25
C ALA A 121 -34.99 1.37 39.33
N GLN A 122 -34.15 2.04 38.55
CA GLN A 122 -34.07 3.51 38.47
C GLN A 122 -35.11 4.09 37.50
N ALA A 123 -35.48 3.35 36.45
CA ALA A 123 -36.53 3.75 35.51
C ALA A 123 -37.95 3.65 36.09
N ALA A 124 -38.16 2.84 37.14
CA ALA A 124 -39.46 2.64 37.79
C ALA A 124 -39.76 3.64 38.92
N ARG A 125 -38.89 4.63 39.15
CA ARG A 125 -39.03 5.66 40.19
C ARG A 125 -39.25 7.08 39.61
N ALA A 126 -39.47 7.17 38.30
CA ALA A 126 -39.92 8.37 37.60
C ALA A 126 -41.36 8.15 37.14
#